data_AF-A0A0C3FV19-F1
#
_entry.id   AF-A0A0C3FV19-F1
#
_cell.length_a   1.000
_cell.length_b   1.000
_cell.length_c   1.000
_cell.angle_alpha   90.00
_cell.angle_beta   90.00
_cell.angle_gamma   90.00
#
_symmetry.space_group_name_H-M   'P 1'
#
loop_
_entity.id
_entity.type
_entity.pdbx_description
1 polymer ?
#
loop_
_entity_poly.entity_id
_entity_poly.type
_entity_poly.pdbx_seq_one_letter_code
_entity_poly.pdbx_strand_id
1 'polypeptide(L)'
;MFLAVADTIVKAHTILRDMMERPNGGFDWSLTHNSPFELSKLALMDFPHTPQDRASTNLTITHRNANDTTTSQTVNSVTSYKYLGVLFDLKLRWTAHCTKVTASATLICTLPL
;
A
#
# COMPACT_ATOMS: atom_id res chain seq x y z
N MET A 1 -3.11 7.65 3.67
CA MET A 1 -1.89 6.82 3.56
C MET A 1 -1.42 6.55 4.96
N PHE A 2 -1.22 5.29 5.33
CA PHE A 2 -0.62 4.90 6.60
C PHE A 2 0.81 4.46 6.34
N LEU A 3 1.72 4.79 7.25
CA LEU A 3 3.13 4.45 7.16
C LEU A 3 3.58 3.94 8.53
N ALA A 4 4.22 2.79 8.55
CA ALA A 4 4.91 2.28 9.72
C ALA A 4 6.36 1.96 9.36
N VAL A 5 7.25 2.22 10.31
CA VAL A 5 8.68 1.91 10.20
C VAL A 5 9.05 1.08 11.42
N ALA A 6 9.75 -0.01 11.21
CA ALA A 6 10.21 -0.91 12.26
C ALA A 6 11.45 -1.68 11.79
N ASP A 7 12.09 -2.38 12.72
CA ASP A 7 13.29 -3.19 12.42
C ASP A 7 13.01 -4.36 11.47
N THR A 8 11.75 -4.82 11.40
CA THR A 8 11.34 -5.94 10.54
C THR A 8 9.98 -5.65 9.90
N ILE A 9 9.73 -6.26 8.74
CA ILE A 9 8.44 -6.14 8.04
C ILE A 9 7.27 -6.63 8.92
N VAL A 10 7.47 -7.71 9.67
CA VAL A 10 6.46 -8.27 10.57
C VAL A 10 6.08 -7.28 11.68
N LYS A 11 7.06 -6.56 12.26
CA LYS A 11 6.78 -5.51 13.24
C LYS A 11 6.05 -4.33 12.58
N ALA A 12 6.47 -3.91 11.39
CA ALA A 12 5.81 -2.83 10.66
C ALA A 12 4.35 -3.17 10.33
N HIS A 13 4.05 -4.42 9.93
CA HIS A 13 2.70 -4.92 9.71
C HIS A 13 1.86 -4.91 10.98
N THR A 14 2.45 -5.29 12.11
CA THR A 14 1.78 -5.22 13.42
C THR A 14 1.41 -3.78 13.78
N ILE A 15 2.33 -2.82 13.56
CA ILE A 15 2.07 -1.40 13.80
C ILE A 15 0.98 -0.88 12.86
N LEU A 16 1.05 -1.19 11.56
CA LEU A 16 0.00 -0.80 10.60
C LEU A 16 -1.37 -1.35 11.00
N ARG A 17 -1.41 -2.62 11.42
CA ARG A 17 -2.64 -3.25 11.89
C ARG A 17 -3.19 -2.53 13.12
N ASP A 18 -2.36 -2.27 14.12
CA ASP A 18 -2.76 -1.52 15.32
C ASP A 18 -3.30 -0.12 14.96
N MET A 19 -2.60 0.62 14.10
CA MET A 19 -3.03 1.94 13.64
C MET A 19 -4.42 1.93 13.01
N MET A 20 -4.76 0.85 12.29
CA MET A 20 -6.06 0.70 11.61
C MET A 20 -7.16 0.24 12.57
N GLU A 21 -6.89 -0.79 13.37
CA GLU A 21 -7.90 -1.58 14.11
C GLU A 21 -8.20 -1.08 15.52
N ARG A 22 -7.25 -0.39 16.17
CA ARG A 22 -7.42 0.02 17.57
C ARG A 22 -8.59 1.00 17.73
N PRO A 23 -9.16 1.13 18.95
CA PRO A 23 -10.14 2.17 19.25
C PRO A 23 -9.61 3.56 18.91
N ASN A 24 -10.42 4.37 18.22
CA ASN A 24 -10.03 5.66 17.64
C ASN A 24 -8.90 5.57 16.59
N GLY A 25 -8.69 4.38 16.02
CA GLY A 25 -7.75 4.11 14.94
C GLY A 25 -8.28 4.53 13.58
N GLY A 26 -7.62 4.06 12.52
CA GLY A 26 -7.93 4.43 11.14
C GLY A 26 -9.38 4.15 10.73
N PHE A 27 -9.95 3.01 11.14
CA PHE A 27 -11.35 2.70 10.81
C PHE A 27 -12.33 3.64 11.49
N ASP A 28 -12.22 3.83 12.82
CA ASP A 28 -13.08 4.74 13.58
C ASP A 28 -12.94 6.18 13.08
N TRP A 29 -11.71 6.63 12.82
CA TRP A 29 -11.44 7.95 12.24
C TRP A 29 -12.14 8.12 10.89
N SER A 30 -12.04 7.11 10.00
CA SER A 30 -12.64 7.16 8.66
C SER A 30 -14.16 7.32 8.71
N LEU A 31 -14.82 6.63 9.65
CA LEU A 31 -16.26 6.69 9.83
C LEU A 31 -16.71 8.03 10.43
N THR A 32 -16.03 8.50 11.47
CA THR A 32 -16.36 9.77 12.14
C THR A 32 -16.15 11.00 11.26
N HIS A 33 -15.32 10.89 10.21
CA HIS A 33 -15.02 11.97 9.27
C HIS A 33 -15.70 11.81 7.90
N ASN A 34 -16.74 10.98 7.80
CA ASN A 34 -17.50 10.72 6.55
C ASN A 34 -16.62 10.30 5.36
N SER A 35 -15.53 9.59 5.63
CA SER A 35 -14.55 9.16 4.63
C SER A 35 -14.23 7.66 4.79
N PRO A 36 -15.23 6.76 4.74
CA PRO A 36 -15.01 5.33 4.92
C PRO A 36 -14.04 4.77 3.89
N PHE A 37 -13.15 3.88 4.32
CA PHE A 37 -12.20 3.25 3.42
C PHE A 37 -12.87 2.20 2.54
N GLU A 38 -12.64 2.29 1.23
CA GLU A 38 -12.93 1.20 0.32
C GLU A 38 -11.81 0.16 0.39
N LEU A 39 -12.00 -0.76 1.33
CA LEU A 39 -11.12 -1.86 1.66
C LEU A 39 -10.55 -2.58 0.42
N SER A 40 -11.37 -2.88 -0.59
CA SER A 40 -10.95 -3.57 -1.82
C SER A 40 -9.90 -2.81 -2.65
N LYS A 41 -9.71 -1.51 -2.42
CA LYS A 41 -8.74 -0.66 -3.12
C LYS A 41 -7.43 -0.48 -2.34
N LEU A 42 -7.32 -1.04 -1.14
CA LEU A 42 -6.08 -0.99 -0.37
C LEU A 42 -5.01 -1.84 -1.05
N ALA A 43 -3.78 -1.32 -1.02
CA ALA A 43 -2.58 -2.03 -1.43
C ALA A 43 -1.55 -1.90 -0.32
N LEU A 44 -0.84 -2.99 -0.04
CA LEU A 44 0.26 -3.01 0.90
C LEU A 44 1.57 -2.97 0.12
N MET A 45 2.47 -2.07 0.49
CA MET A 45 3.77 -1.99 -0.15
C MET A 45 4.86 -1.99 0.92
N ASP A 46 5.69 -3.02 0.88
CA ASP A 46 6.82 -3.18 1.80
C ASP A 46 8.10 -2.59 1.22
N PHE A 47 8.94 -2.01 2.07
CA PHE A 47 10.26 -1.51 1.69
C PHE A 47 11.35 -2.25 2.49
N PRO A 48 11.69 -3.50 2.12
CA PRO A 48 12.61 -4.32 2.88
C PRO A 48 14.04 -3.80 2.79
N HIS A 49 14.69 -3.64 3.93
CA HIS A 49 16.08 -3.17 4.00
C HIS A 49 17.10 -4.32 3.90
N THR A 50 16.75 -5.51 4.41
CA THR A 50 17.63 -6.68 4.39
C THR A 50 17.14 -7.77 3.44
N PRO A 51 18.01 -8.68 2.96
CA PRO A 51 17.59 -9.83 2.14
C PRO A 51 16.58 -10.75 2.85
N GLN A 52 16.68 -10.88 4.17
CA GLN A 52 15.80 -11.68 5.01
C GLN A 52 14.38 -11.11 5.05
N ASP A 53 14.23 -9.79 4.91
CA ASP A 53 12.93 -9.09 4.89
C ASP A 53 12.24 -9.15 3.52
N ARG A 54 12.85 -9.75 2.50
CA ARG A 54 12.29 -9.75 1.13
C ARG A 54 11.01 -10.55 0.95
N ALA A 55 10.67 -11.42 1.90
CA ALA A 55 9.42 -12.16 1.88
C ALA A 55 8.27 -11.23 2.28
N SER A 56 7.79 -10.45 1.32
CA SER A 56 6.60 -9.64 1.53
C SER A 56 5.39 -10.56 1.73
N THR A 57 4.63 -10.28 2.79
CA THR A 57 3.49 -11.10 3.19
C THR A 57 2.23 -10.26 3.12
N ASN A 58 1.09 -10.86 2.78
CA ASN A 58 -0.17 -10.14 2.79
C ASN A 58 -0.53 -9.71 4.21
N LEU A 59 -1.14 -8.53 4.34
CA LEU A 59 -1.61 -8.02 5.62
C LEU A 59 -3.10 -8.33 5.77
N THR A 60 -3.44 -9.15 6.76
CA THR A 60 -4.84 -9.30 7.19
C THR A 60 -5.18 -8.19 8.17
N ILE A 61 -6.22 -7.43 7.83
CA ILE A 61 -6.86 -6.42 8.67
C ILE A 61 -8.27 -6.87 9.01
N THR A 62 -8.72 -6.55 10.21
CA THR A 62 -10.02 -6.94 10.75
C THR A 62 -10.75 -5.67 11.18
N HIS A 63 -11.96 -5.48 10.67
CA HIS A 63 -12.76 -4.31 11.01
C HIS A 63 -14.13 -4.73 11.51
N ARG A 64 -14.65 -3.96 12.46
CA ARG A 64 -16.01 -4.11 13.00
C ARG A 64 -16.95 -3.27 12.14
N ASN A 65 -17.97 -3.91 11.60
CA ASN A 65 -19.01 -3.29 10.81
C ASN A 65 -20.04 -2.59 11.72
N ALA A 66 -20.84 -1.70 11.13
CA ALA A 66 -21.95 -1.02 11.82
C ALA A 66 -23.03 -1.98 12.36
N ASN A 67 -23.15 -3.18 11.79
CA ASN A 67 -24.09 -4.22 12.23
C ASN A 67 -23.51 -5.15 13.31
N ASP A 68 -22.42 -4.74 13.97
CA ASP A 68 -21.70 -5.50 15.00
C ASP A 68 -21.00 -6.78 14.51
N THR A 69 -20.98 -7.04 13.21
CA THR A 69 -20.22 -8.15 12.65
C THR A 69 -18.76 -7.77 12.41
N THR A 70 -17.86 -8.73 12.54
CA THR A 70 -16.44 -8.54 12.25
C THR A 70 -16.11 -9.10 10.87
N THR A 71 -15.48 -8.30 10.01
CA THR A 71 -15.01 -8.73 8.69
C THR A 71 -13.50 -8.61 8.59
N SER A 72 -12.86 -9.71 8.23
CA SER A 72 -11.43 -9.74 7.91
C SER A 72 -11.21 -9.57 6.42
N GLN A 73 -10.26 -8.72 6.07
CA GLN A 73 -9.84 -8.46 4.71
C GLN A 73 -8.34 -8.67 4.57
N THR A 74 -7.95 -9.39 3.53
CA THR A 74 -6.55 -9.55 3.15
C THR A 74 -6.16 -8.46 2.17
N VAL A 75 -5.23 -7.59 2.59
CA VAL A 75 -4.59 -6.61 1.72
C VAL A 75 -3.37 -7.26 1.09
N ASN A 76 -3.42 -7.39 -0.24
CA ASN A 76 -2.34 -8.00 -0.99
C ASN A 76 -1.11 -7.09 -1.02
N SER A 77 0.05 -7.71 -0.87
CA SER A 77 1.30 -7.01 -1.12
C SER A 77 1.52 -6.77 -2.61
N VAL A 78 2.04 -5.58 -2.93
CA VAL A 78 2.41 -5.18 -4.29
C VAL A 78 3.90 -4.82 -4.36
N THR A 79 4.53 -5.16 -5.48
CA THR A 79 5.94 -4.87 -5.74
C THR A 79 6.17 -3.47 -6.34
N SER A 80 5.10 -2.85 -6.84
CA SER A 80 5.08 -1.47 -7.30
C SER A 80 3.70 -0.86 -7.08
N TYR A 81 3.67 0.45 -6.83
CA TYR A 81 2.41 1.16 -6.62
C TYR A 81 2.50 2.59 -7.14
N LYS A 82 1.42 3.08 -7.75
CA LYS A 82 1.31 4.47 -8.20
C LYS A 82 0.54 5.28 -7.18
N TYR A 83 1.20 6.21 -6.50
CA TYR A 83 0.57 7.13 -5.55
C TYR A 83 0.80 8.58 -5.98
N LEU A 84 -0.31 9.33 -6.14
CA LEU A 84 -0.30 10.73 -6.59
C LEU A 84 0.54 11.01 -7.85
N GLY A 85 0.58 10.05 -8.78
CA GLY A 85 1.36 10.19 -10.02
C GLY A 85 2.79 9.65 -9.96
N VAL A 86 3.31 9.37 -8.75
CA VAL A 86 4.65 8.81 -8.53
C VAL A 86 4.56 7.28 -8.46
N LEU A 87 5.45 6.61 -9.21
CA LEU A 87 5.61 5.17 -9.20
C LEU A 87 6.69 4.78 -8.20
N PHE A 88 6.26 4.04 -7.17
CA PHE A 88 7.14 3.45 -6.18
C PHE A 88 7.45 2.01 -6.58
N ASP A 89 8.68 1.55 -6.33
CA ASP A 89 9.06 0.14 -6.31
C ASP A 89 9.67 -0.25 -4.95
N LEU A 90 9.78 -1.55 -4.66
CA LEU A 90 10.30 -2.06 -3.38
C LEU A 90 11.69 -1.52 -3.00
N LYS A 91 12.47 -1.07 -3.99
CA LYS A 91 13.85 -0.59 -3.81
C LYS A 91 13.94 0.95 -3.87
N LEU A 92 12.80 1.63 -3.94
CA LEU A 92 12.69 3.08 -4.14
C LEU A 92 13.53 3.59 -5.31
N ARG A 93 13.58 2.82 -6.39
CA ARG A 93 14.31 3.20 -7.62
C ARG A 93 13.37 3.90 -8.59
N TRP A 94 13.95 4.76 -9.42
CA TRP A 94 13.24 5.48 -10.48
C TRP A 94 13.08 4.65 -11.76
N THR A 95 13.43 3.36 -11.76
CA THR A 95 13.46 2.53 -12.97
C THR A 95 12.11 2.49 -13.67
N ALA A 96 11.01 2.35 -12.92
CA ALA A 96 9.66 2.34 -13.50
C ALA A 96 9.31 3.68 -14.18
N HIS A 97 9.75 4.81 -13.59
CA HIS A 97 9.62 6.13 -14.22
C HIS A 97 10.44 6.24 -15.50
N CYS A 98 11.71 5.79 -15.47
CA CYS A 98 12.57 5.79 -16.65
C CYS A 98 11.95 4.97 -17.78
N THR A 99 11.51 3.74 -17.52
CA THR A 99 10.86 2.88 -18.51
C THR A 99 9.62 3.55 -19.11
N LYS A 100 8.79 4.19 -18.28
CA LYS A 100 7.61 4.91 -18.74
C LYS A 100 7.97 6.06 -19.69
N VAL A 101 8.97 6.87 -19.32
CA VAL A 101 9.44 7.99 -20.17
C VAL A 101 10.02 7.48 -21.47
N THR A 102 10.87 6.44 -21.44
CA THR A 102 11.42 5.83 -22.65
C THR A 102 10.33 5.31 -23.57
N ALA A 103 9.31 4.61 -23.04
CA ALA A 103 8.19 4.14 -23.85
C ALA A 103 7.41 5.29 -24.50
N SER A 104 7.16 6.38 -23.76
CA SER A 104 6.52 7.58 -24.32
C SER A 104 7.37 8.26 -25.39
N ALA A 105 8.69 8.35 -25.19
CA ALA A 105 9.60 8.92 -26.17
C ALA A 105 9.67 8.09 -27.46
N THR A 106 9.74 6.75 -27.34
CA THR A 106 9.71 5.85 -28.50
C THR A 106 8.40 5.98 -29.26
N LEU A 107 7.26 6.06 -28.57
CA LEU A 107 5.96 6.25 -29.21
C LEU A 107 5.92 7.53 -30.06
N ILE A 108 6.41 8.65 -29.52
CA ILE A 108 6.47 9.95 -30.22
C ILE A 108 7.34 9.85 -31.48
N CYS A 109 8.50 9.19 -31.42
CA CYS A 109 9.37 9.03 -32.58
C CYS A 109 8.83 8.07 -33.66
N THR A 110 7.83 7.25 -33.35
CA THR A 110 7.25 6.26 -34.27
C THR A 110 5.92 6.65 -34.90
N LEU A 111 5.36 7.81 -34.55
CA LEU A 111 4.13 8.31 -35.20
C LEU A 111 4.48 8.94 -36.56
N PRO A 112 3.86 8.50 -37.68
CA PRO A 112 4.00 9.21 -38.95
C PRO A 112 3.32 10.59 -38.82
N LEU A 113 4.00 11.64 -39.29
CA LEU A 113 3.49 13.00 -39.42
C LEU A 113 2.23 13.06 -40.30
#